data_AF-A0A259P4H8-F1
#
_entry.id   AF-A0A259P4H8-F1
#
_cell.length_a   1.000
_cell.length_b   1.000
_cell.length_c   1.000
_cell.angle_alpha   90.00
_cell.angle_beta   90.00
_cell.angle_gamma   90.00
#
_symmetry.space_group_name_H-M   'P 1'
#
loop_
_entity.id
_entity.type
_entity.pdbx_description
1 polymer ?
#
loop_
_entity_poly.entity_id
_entity_poly.type
_entity_poly.pdbx_seq_one_letter_code
_entity_poly.pdbx_strand_id
1 'polypeptide(L)'
;MKDTKRSALDLEKAETPLVDDIRLLGRILGDVIREKEGKEVYGLVERVRKLSISFHKDTNQSANNDLAKLLKGLTSTDAMKVLRAFTYFSHLANLAEDRHHVRRRIAYERLGKFQDGSIPVALNKLQKAGITNKIITETLESSLISPVLTAHPTEVQRTSILEAERDIADLLAARDQIKESSKASNPTKD
;
A
#
# COMPACT_ATOMS: atom_id res chain seq x y z
N MET A 1 -5.21 -6.20 31.14
CA MET A 1 -5.02 -4.82 30.63
C MET A 1 -3.59 -4.47 30.20
N LYS A 2 -2.53 -5.15 30.68
CA LYS A 2 -1.15 -4.94 30.21
C LYS A 2 -0.83 -5.62 28.87
N ASP A 3 -1.44 -6.77 28.57
CA ASP A 3 -1.17 -7.52 27.33
C ASP A 3 -1.78 -6.88 26.07
N THR A 4 -2.95 -6.26 26.18
CA THR A 4 -3.62 -5.54 25.08
C THR A 4 -2.85 -4.28 24.64
N LYS A 5 -2.17 -3.59 25.58
CA LYS A 5 -1.35 -2.41 25.25
C LYS A 5 -0.03 -2.79 24.58
N ARG A 6 0.56 -3.95 24.91
CA ARG A 6 1.77 -4.45 24.23
C ARG A 6 1.45 -4.85 22.79
N SER A 7 0.36 -5.58 22.55
CA SER A 7 -0.01 -5.96 21.18
C SER A 7 -0.38 -4.75 20.32
N ALA A 8 -1.02 -3.72 20.88
CA ALA A 8 -1.35 -2.49 20.16
C ALA A 8 -0.09 -1.69 19.77
N LEU A 9 0.90 -1.58 20.68
CA LEU A 9 2.19 -0.95 20.37
C LEU A 9 2.99 -1.72 19.32
N ASP A 10 2.94 -3.05 19.35
CA ASP A 10 3.65 -3.91 18.39
C ASP A 10 2.99 -3.85 17.00
N LEU A 11 1.66 -3.74 16.94
CA LEU A 11 0.92 -3.46 15.70
C LEU A 11 1.23 -2.07 15.17
N GLU A 12 1.24 -1.05 16.02
CA GLU A 12 1.54 0.34 15.62
C GLU A 12 2.99 0.46 15.07
N LYS A 13 3.95 -0.24 15.69
CA LYS A 13 5.32 -0.35 15.17
C LYS A 13 5.39 -1.12 13.84
N ALA A 14 4.60 -2.19 13.69
CA ALA A 14 4.54 -2.95 12.46
C ALA A 14 3.97 -2.13 11.29
N GLU A 15 2.99 -1.26 11.55
CA GLU A 15 2.33 -0.40 10.56
C GLU A 15 3.10 0.90 10.25
N THR A 16 4.06 1.29 11.11
CA THR A 16 4.83 2.54 10.94
C THR A 16 5.46 2.69 9.55
N PRO A 17 6.12 1.66 8.96
CA PRO A 17 6.69 1.76 7.63
C PRO A 17 5.66 2.02 6.52
N LEU A 18 4.44 1.48 6.64
CA LEU A 18 3.34 1.74 5.70
C LEU A 18 2.92 3.21 5.79
N VAL A 19 2.67 3.69 7.00
CA VAL A 19 2.25 5.08 7.26
C VAL A 19 3.30 6.07 6.73
N ASP A 20 4.58 5.77 6.89
CA ASP A 20 5.67 6.61 6.40
C ASP A 20 5.72 6.69 4.87
N ASP A 21 5.46 5.58 4.18
CA ASP A 21 5.41 5.56 2.72
C ASP A 21 4.18 6.29 2.19
N ILE A 22 2.99 6.09 2.78
CA ILE A 22 1.79 6.87 2.45
C ILE A 22 2.04 8.37 2.65
N ARG A 23 2.69 8.77 3.75
CA ARG A 23 3.06 10.17 4.02
C ARG A 23 4.09 10.71 3.04
N LEU A 24 5.06 9.91 2.62
CA LEU A 24 6.03 10.33 1.62
C LEU A 24 5.35 10.58 0.28
N LEU A 25 4.65 9.58 -0.24
CA LEU A 25 3.99 9.66 -1.54
C LEU A 25 2.93 10.77 -1.56
N GLY A 26 2.17 10.90 -0.48
CA GLY A 26 1.18 11.97 -0.34
C GLY A 26 1.79 13.37 -0.31
N ARG A 27 2.97 13.55 0.29
CA ARG A 27 3.70 14.83 0.25
C ARG A 27 4.19 15.14 -1.16
N ILE A 28 4.81 14.17 -1.83
CA ILE A 28 5.29 14.33 -3.21
C ILE A 28 4.12 14.70 -4.14
N LEU A 29 3.00 13.98 -4.04
CA LEU A 29 1.81 14.28 -4.82
C LEU A 29 1.27 15.68 -4.51
N GLY A 30 1.24 16.07 -3.23
CA GLY A 30 0.85 17.41 -2.82
C GLY A 30 1.72 18.52 -3.42
N ASP A 31 3.04 18.30 -3.47
CA ASP A 31 3.98 19.23 -4.09
C ASP A 31 3.78 19.29 -5.62
N VAL A 32 3.56 18.16 -6.28
CA VAL A 32 3.24 18.10 -7.73
C VAL A 32 1.92 18.82 -8.03
N ILE A 33 0.87 18.60 -7.25
CA ILE A 33 -0.41 19.32 -7.43
C ILE A 33 -0.20 20.82 -7.27
N ARG A 34 0.57 21.24 -6.26
CA ARG A 34 0.86 22.66 -6.02
C ARG A 34 1.63 23.29 -7.19
N GLU A 35 2.56 22.55 -7.78
CA GLU A 35 3.37 22.99 -8.92
C GLU A 35 2.55 23.06 -10.22
N LYS A 36 1.74 22.03 -10.52
CA LYS A 36 1.04 21.90 -11.81
C LYS A 36 -0.32 22.56 -11.85
N GLU A 37 -1.05 22.56 -10.75
CA GLU A 37 -2.44 23.06 -10.67
C GLU A 37 -2.56 24.32 -9.82
N GLY A 38 -1.49 24.72 -9.13
CA GLY A 38 -1.44 25.93 -8.31
C GLY A 38 -1.89 25.73 -6.87
N LYS A 39 -1.68 26.78 -6.06
CA LYS A 39 -1.95 26.76 -4.61
C LYS A 39 -3.43 26.66 -4.26
N GLU A 40 -4.31 27.19 -5.10
CA GLU A 40 -5.76 27.18 -4.86
C GLU A 40 -6.32 25.76 -4.94
N VAL A 41 -5.97 25.03 -6.01
CA VAL A 41 -6.37 23.62 -6.19
C VAL A 41 -5.77 22.74 -5.11
N TYR A 42 -4.48 22.92 -4.80
CA TYR A 42 -3.85 22.22 -3.67
C TYR A 42 -4.61 22.46 -2.35
N GLY A 43 -4.93 23.73 -2.06
CA GLY A 43 -5.69 24.08 -0.87
C GLY A 43 -7.08 23.46 -0.84
N LEU A 44 -7.75 23.38 -2.00
CA LEU A 44 -9.03 22.72 -2.13
C LEU A 44 -8.95 21.22 -1.84
N VAL A 45 -7.99 20.51 -2.45
CA VAL A 45 -7.76 19.08 -2.20
C VAL A 45 -7.48 18.82 -0.72
N GLU A 46 -6.65 19.66 -0.09
CA GLU A 46 -6.34 19.56 1.34
C GLU A 46 -7.56 19.81 2.23
N ARG A 47 -8.45 20.75 1.88
CA ARG A 47 -9.70 20.98 2.60
C ARG A 47 -10.62 19.76 2.53
N VAL A 48 -10.80 19.20 1.34
CA VAL A 48 -11.59 17.97 1.13
C VAL A 48 -11.01 16.84 2.00
N ARG A 49 -9.70 16.61 1.94
CA ARG A 49 -9.02 15.56 2.70
C ARG A 49 -9.22 15.71 4.21
N LYS A 50 -9.04 16.93 4.75
CA LYS A 50 -9.21 17.21 6.18
C LYS A 50 -10.65 16.94 6.65
N LEU A 51 -11.64 17.42 5.90
CA LEU A 51 -13.05 17.22 6.22
C LEU A 51 -13.43 15.73 6.17
N SER A 52 -12.96 14.99 5.15
CA SER A 52 -13.18 13.54 5.05
C SER A 52 -12.57 12.78 6.24
N ILE A 53 -11.37 13.13 6.68
CA ILE A 53 -10.72 12.50 7.84
C ILE A 53 -11.48 12.82 9.13
N SER A 54 -11.86 14.08 9.35
CA SER A 54 -12.61 14.50 10.55
C SER A 54 -13.99 13.82 10.63
N PHE A 55 -14.68 13.68 9.50
CA PHE A 55 -15.93 12.92 9.44
C PHE A 55 -15.72 11.45 9.82
N HIS A 56 -14.70 10.80 9.24
CA HIS A 56 -14.46 9.37 9.45
C HIS A 56 -13.97 9.04 10.87
N LYS A 57 -13.15 9.91 11.49
CA LYS A 57 -12.59 9.65 12.83
C LYS A 57 -13.55 9.98 13.97
N ASP A 58 -14.29 11.08 13.86
CA ASP A 58 -15.04 11.64 14.99
C ASP A 58 -16.56 11.48 14.83
N THR A 59 -17.03 10.81 13.76
CA THR A 59 -18.44 10.77 13.33
C THR A 59 -19.05 12.19 13.30
N ASN A 60 -18.22 13.18 12.94
CA ASN A 60 -18.57 14.58 13.06
C ASN A 60 -19.54 14.97 11.94
N GLN A 61 -20.83 15.01 12.28
CA GLN A 61 -21.89 15.35 11.33
C GLN A 61 -21.75 16.78 10.76
N SER A 62 -21.15 17.70 11.50
CA SER A 62 -20.86 19.06 10.99
C SER A 62 -19.83 19.00 9.87
N ALA A 63 -18.76 18.21 10.02
CA ALA A 63 -17.74 18.04 8.99
C ALA A 63 -18.33 17.40 7.71
N ASN A 64 -19.30 16.48 7.85
CA ASN A 64 -20.02 15.92 6.70
C ASN A 64 -20.84 16.98 5.97
N ASN A 65 -21.56 17.83 6.70
CA ASN A 65 -22.33 18.93 6.12
C ASN A 65 -21.42 19.94 5.39
N ASP A 66 -20.27 20.27 5.98
CA ASP A 66 -19.30 21.19 5.39
C ASP A 66 -18.64 20.59 4.14
N LEU A 67 -18.33 19.29 4.17
CA LEU A 67 -17.84 18.56 3.00
C LEU A 67 -18.89 18.56 1.88
N ALA A 68 -20.15 18.25 2.20
CA ALA A 68 -21.23 18.24 1.22
C ALA A 68 -21.46 19.62 0.59
N LYS A 69 -21.42 20.69 1.39
CA LYS A 69 -21.50 22.07 0.88
C LYS A 69 -20.33 22.42 -0.03
N LEU A 70 -19.11 22.07 0.38
CA LEU A 70 -17.91 22.31 -0.41
C LEU A 70 -17.97 21.60 -1.76
N LEU A 71 -18.35 20.32 -1.77
CA LEU A 71 -18.47 19.53 -3.00
C LEU A 71 -19.58 20.05 -3.93
N LYS A 72 -20.73 20.46 -3.38
CA LYS A 72 -21.82 21.08 -4.16
C LYS A 72 -21.43 22.42 -4.79
N GLY A 73 -20.50 23.15 -4.17
CA GLY A 73 -20.03 24.45 -4.65
C GLY A 73 -18.90 24.36 -5.68
N LEU A 74 -18.43 23.16 -6.04
CA LEU A 74 -17.34 23.02 -7.00
C LEU A 74 -17.80 23.31 -8.42
N THR A 75 -16.96 24.03 -9.17
CA THR A 75 -17.06 24.08 -10.62
C THR A 75 -16.75 22.69 -11.20
N SER A 76 -17.26 22.37 -12.40
CA SER A 76 -16.95 21.11 -13.06
C SER A 76 -15.44 20.90 -13.27
N THR A 77 -14.71 21.99 -13.54
CA THR A 77 -13.26 21.96 -13.71
C THR A 77 -12.55 21.62 -12.40
N ASP A 78 -12.92 22.26 -11.28
CA ASP A 78 -12.32 21.98 -9.98
C ASP A 78 -12.69 20.58 -9.48
N ALA A 79 -13.93 20.15 -9.70
CA ALA A 79 -14.37 18.80 -9.38
C ALA A 79 -13.51 17.74 -10.08
N MET A 80 -13.21 17.93 -11.37
CA MET A 80 -12.33 17.01 -12.11
C MET A 80 -10.89 16.99 -11.59
N LYS A 81 -10.34 18.14 -11.18
CA LYS A 81 -9.00 18.22 -10.58
C LYS A 81 -8.94 17.55 -9.22
N VAL A 82 -9.94 17.80 -8.37
CA VAL A 82 -10.07 17.16 -7.06
C VAL A 82 -10.22 15.65 -7.22
N LEU A 83 -11.12 15.19 -8.10
CA LEU A 83 -11.32 13.77 -8.38
C LEU A 83 -10.00 13.11 -8.79
N ARG A 84 -9.28 13.69 -9.76
CA ARG A 84 -8.01 13.16 -10.24
C ARG A 84 -6.95 13.08 -9.13
N ALA A 85 -6.86 14.11 -8.28
CA ALA A 85 -5.96 14.10 -7.14
C ALA A 85 -6.27 12.92 -6.20
N PHE A 86 -7.54 12.71 -5.83
CA PHE A 86 -7.94 11.59 -4.98
C PHE A 86 -7.76 10.22 -5.64
N THR A 87 -7.97 10.11 -6.95
CA THR A 87 -7.63 8.89 -7.70
C THR A 87 -6.15 8.57 -7.58
N TYR A 88 -5.26 9.55 -7.78
CA TYR A 88 -3.81 9.34 -7.61
C TYR A 88 -3.42 9.05 -6.16
N PHE A 89 -4.03 9.70 -5.18
CA PHE A 89 -3.84 9.34 -3.77
C PHE A 89 -4.20 7.88 -3.50
N SER A 90 -5.32 7.40 -4.04
CA SER A 90 -5.77 6.02 -3.90
C SER A 90 -4.76 5.04 -4.49
N HIS A 91 -4.31 5.29 -5.73
CA HIS A 91 -3.28 4.48 -6.38
C HIS A 91 -1.97 4.42 -5.58
N LEU A 92 -1.50 5.57 -5.09
CA LEU A 92 -0.27 5.63 -4.29
C LEU A 92 -0.42 4.95 -2.92
N ALA A 93 -1.61 5.01 -2.30
CA ALA A 93 -1.88 4.33 -1.05
C ALA A 93 -1.86 2.80 -1.23
N ASN A 94 -2.54 2.30 -2.26
CA ASN A 94 -2.53 0.88 -2.61
C ASN A 94 -1.11 0.39 -2.89
N LEU A 95 -0.33 1.17 -3.64
CA LEU A 95 1.07 0.84 -3.91
C LEU A 95 1.92 0.73 -2.63
N ALA A 96 1.72 1.65 -1.68
CA ALA A 96 2.41 1.61 -0.40
C ALA A 96 2.01 0.37 0.43
N GLU A 97 0.72 -0.01 0.39
CA GLU A 97 0.19 -1.21 1.05
C GLU A 97 0.78 -2.49 0.45
N ASP A 98 0.79 -2.62 -0.88
CA ASP A 98 1.40 -3.75 -1.58
C ASP A 98 2.89 -3.89 -1.23
N ARG A 99 3.62 -2.76 -1.24
CA ARG A 99 5.03 -2.73 -0.84
C ARG A 99 5.21 -3.16 0.61
N HIS A 100 4.33 -2.71 1.50
CA HIS A 100 4.35 -3.08 2.90
C HIS A 100 4.11 -4.58 3.12
N HIS A 101 3.16 -5.17 2.38
CA HIS A 101 2.92 -6.61 2.41
C HIS A 101 4.15 -7.41 1.98
N VAL A 102 4.81 -7.02 0.89
CA VAL A 102 6.06 -7.65 0.44
C VAL A 102 7.15 -7.52 1.51
N ARG A 103 7.32 -6.32 2.08
CA ARG A 103 8.30 -6.05 3.15
C ARG A 103 8.07 -6.94 4.37
N ARG A 104 6.82 -7.06 4.84
CA ARG A 104 6.45 -7.93 5.96
C ARG A 104 6.70 -9.40 5.65
N ARG A 105 6.32 -9.86 4.46
CA ARG A 105 6.55 -11.24 4.02
C ARG A 105 8.04 -11.59 4.08
N ILE A 106 8.92 -10.77 3.48
CA ILE A 106 10.37 -10.99 3.50
C ILE A 106 10.91 -11.01 4.94
N ALA A 107 10.47 -10.10 5.80
CA ALA A 107 10.89 -10.06 7.19
C ALA A 107 10.51 -11.34 7.97
N TYR A 108 9.28 -11.84 7.78
CA TYR A 108 8.86 -13.10 8.40
C TYR A 108 9.61 -14.31 7.85
N GLU A 109 9.85 -14.38 6.53
CA GLU A 109 10.63 -15.43 5.89
C GLU A 109 12.08 -15.47 6.44
N ARG A 110 12.72 -14.30 6.63
CA ARG A 110 14.06 -14.21 7.27
C ARG A 110 14.10 -14.74 8.71
N LEU A 111 12.97 -14.68 9.43
CA LEU A 111 12.82 -15.22 10.79
C LEU A 111 12.42 -16.70 10.79
N GLY A 112 12.37 -17.37 9.63
CA GLY A 112 11.90 -18.75 9.49
C GLY A 112 10.40 -18.92 9.74
N LYS A 113 9.64 -17.82 9.80
CA LYS A 113 8.18 -17.82 10.00
C LYS A 113 7.50 -17.73 8.64
N PHE A 114 7.20 -18.87 8.07
CA PHE A 114 6.50 -18.94 6.78
C PHE A 114 4.98 -18.94 6.98
N GLN A 115 4.26 -18.17 6.15
CA GLN A 115 2.80 -18.11 6.18
C GLN A 115 2.18 -19.41 5.62
N ASP A 116 1.00 -19.77 6.09
CA ASP A 116 0.22 -20.86 5.49
C ASP A 116 -0.06 -20.56 4.01
N GLY A 117 0.08 -21.57 3.16
CA GLY A 117 -0.01 -21.42 1.70
C GLY A 117 1.32 -21.08 1.00
N SER A 118 2.40 -20.83 1.75
CA SER A 118 3.74 -20.68 1.16
C SER A 118 4.35 -22.04 0.75
N ILE A 119 5.27 -22.00 -0.24
CA ILE A 119 5.97 -23.20 -0.73
C ILE A 119 6.69 -23.97 0.39
N PRO A 120 7.47 -23.32 1.29
CA PRO A 120 8.15 -24.04 2.36
C PRO A 120 7.20 -24.76 3.32
N VAL A 121 6.06 -24.14 3.65
CA VAL A 121 5.02 -24.76 4.50
C VAL A 121 4.37 -25.94 3.79
N ALA A 122 4.04 -25.80 2.49
CA ALA A 122 3.47 -26.88 1.70
C ALA A 122 4.41 -28.09 1.61
N LEU A 123 5.69 -27.87 1.31
CA LEU A 123 6.70 -28.92 1.27
C LEU A 123 6.89 -29.61 2.64
N ASN A 124 6.89 -28.84 3.74
CA ASN A 124 6.97 -29.40 5.08
C ASN A 124 5.75 -30.28 5.42
N LYS A 125 4.54 -29.86 5.01
CA LYS A 125 3.31 -30.65 5.19
C LYS A 125 3.38 -31.97 4.40
N LEU A 126 3.83 -31.92 3.14
CA LEU A 126 4.01 -33.11 2.31
C LEU A 126 5.04 -34.08 2.91
N GLN A 127 6.17 -33.56 3.39
CA GLN A 127 7.19 -34.36 4.05
C GLN A 127 6.66 -35.03 5.32
N LYS A 128 5.93 -34.30 6.18
CA LYS A 128 5.30 -34.84 7.38
C LYS A 128 4.25 -35.91 7.09
N ALA A 129 3.59 -35.83 5.93
CA ALA A 129 2.65 -36.83 5.45
C ALA A 129 3.35 -38.05 4.80
N GLY A 130 4.68 -38.09 4.75
CA GLY A 130 5.44 -39.20 4.17
C GLY A 130 5.48 -39.20 2.63
N ILE A 131 5.09 -38.10 1.98
CA ILE A 131 5.14 -38.00 0.52
C ILE A 131 6.60 -37.81 0.08
N THR A 132 7.05 -38.67 -0.83
CA THR A 132 8.44 -38.66 -1.31
C THR A 132 8.68 -37.55 -2.34
N ASN A 133 9.92 -37.07 -2.43
CA ASN A 133 10.32 -36.08 -3.44
C ASN A 133 10.00 -36.55 -4.87
N LYS A 134 10.12 -37.85 -5.14
CA LYS A 134 9.80 -38.44 -6.45
C LYS A 134 8.34 -38.17 -6.85
N ILE A 135 7.40 -38.45 -5.93
CA ILE A 135 5.97 -38.23 -6.16
C ILE A 135 5.68 -36.73 -6.35
N ILE A 136 6.33 -35.86 -5.55
CA ILE A 136 6.18 -34.41 -5.67
C ILE A 136 6.62 -33.94 -7.06
N THR A 137 7.80 -34.37 -7.51
CA THR A 137 8.35 -34.01 -8.83
C THR A 137 7.45 -34.50 -9.96
N GLU A 138 7.06 -35.78 -9.98
CA GLU A 138 6.17 -36.34 -11.01
C GLU A 138 4.82 -35.61 -11.08
N THR A 139 4.29 -35.20 -9.92
CA THR A 139 3.04 -34.42 -9.85
C THR A 139 3.23 -33.02 -10.41
N LEU A 140 4.33 -32.34 -10.06
CA LEU A 140 4.61 -30.98 -10.56
C LEU A 140 4.89 -30.97 -12.07
N GLU A 141 5.57 -31.99 -12.60
CA GLU A 141 5.85 -32.15 -14.03
C GLU A 141 4.56 -32.30 -14.87
N SER A 142 3.53 -32.92 -14.30
CA SER A 142 2.22 -33.10 -14.95
C SER A 142 1.20 -32.01 -14.60
N SER A 143 1.55 -31.06 -13.73
CA SER A 143 0.66 -29.99 -13.29
C SER A 143 0.67 -28.81 -14.24
N LEU A 144 -0.52 -28.25 -14.49
CA LEU A 144 -0.69 -27.02 -15.27
C LEU A 144 -1.43 -25.97 -14.44
N ILE A 145 -0.82 -24.79 -14.32
CA ILE A 145 -1.49 -23.59 -13.82
C ILE A 145 -1.67 -22.66 -15.01
N SER A 146 -2.92 -22.43 -15.41
CA SER A 146 -3.27 -21.53 -16.52
C SER A 146 -4.18 -20.41 -16.02
N PRO A 147 -3.61 -19.29 -15.54
CA PRO A 147 -4.41 -18.14 -15.11
C PRO A 147 -5.18 -17.57 -16.30
N VAL A 148 -6.50 -17.49 -16.19
CA VAL A 148 -7.34 -16.82 -17.19
C VAL A 148 -7.62 -15.41 -16.69
N LEU A 149 -7.00 -14.44 -17.36
CA LEU A 149 -7.27 -13.02 -17.07
C LEU A 149 -8.63 -12.66 -17.67
N THR A 150 -9.57 -12.32 -16.79
CA THR A 150 -10.85 -11.76 -17.19
C THR A 150 -10.78 -10.24 -17.08
N ALA A 151 -11.50 -9.54 -17.96
CA ALA A 151 -11.65 -8.10 -17.79
C ALA A 151 -12.45 -7.84 -16.50
N HIS A 152 -11.91 -7.01 -15.61
CA HIS A 152 -12.70 -6.51 -14.49
C HIS A 152 -13.67 -5.44 -15.02
N PRO A 153 -14.99 -5.55 -14.79
CA PRO A 153 -16.00 -4.75 -15.48
C PRO A 153 -15.97 -3.24 -15.19
N THR A 154 -15.16 -2.79 -14.21
CA THR A 154 -15.10 -1.40 -13.77
C THR A 154 -13.70 -0.78 -13.74
N GLU A 155 -12.65 -1.54 -14.04
CA GLU A 155 -11.25 -1.09 -13.86
C GLU A 155 -10.45 -1.19 -15.15
N VAL A 156 -10.84 -0.40 -16.15
CA VAL A 156 -9.97 -0.14 -17.31
C VAL A 156 -8.95 0.92 -16.90
N GLN A 157 -7.87 0.49 -16.24
CA GLN A 157 -6.71 1.34 -16.00
C GLN A 157 -5.92 1.52 -17.30
N ARG A 158 -5.46 2.74 -17.58
CA ARG A 158 -4.60 3.01 -18.74
C ARG A 158 -3.23 2.38 -18.52
N THR A 159 -2.67 1.75 -19.55
CA THR A 159 -1.32 1.13 -19.50
C THR A 159 -0.26 2.09 -18.98
N SER A 160 -0.30 3.37 -19.37
CA SER A 160 0.66 4.38 -18.91
C SER A 160 0.58 4.67 -17.40
N ILE A 161 -0.59 4.50 -16.79
CA ILE A 161 -0.75 4.63 -15.32
C ILE A 161 -0.10 3.42 -14.65
N LEU A 162 -0.35 2.21 -15.17
CA LEU A 162 0.25 0.97 -14.65
C LEU A 162 1.78 0.99 -14.74
N GLU A 163 2.34 1.51 -15.83
CA GLU A 163 3.79 1.67 -15.99
C GLU A 163 4.35 2.66 -14.97
N ALA A 164 3.73 3.83 -14.80
CA ALA A 164 4.16 4.80 -13.79
C ALA A 164 4.05 4.25 -12.36
N GLU A 165 2.99 3.49 -12.04
CA GLU A 165 2.83 2.83 -10.74
C GLU A 165 3.97 1.82 -10.48
N ARG A 166 4.35 1.03 -11.51
CA ARG A 166 5.50 0.10 -11.42
C ARG A 166 6.81 0.83 -11.18
N ASP A 167 7.08 1.91 -11.90
CA ASP A 167 8.30 2.69 -11.72
C ASP A 167 8.40 3.25 -10.29
N ILE A 168 7.29 3.75 -9.74
CA ILE A 168 7.24 4.22 -8.34
C ILE A 168 7.45 3.06 -7.37
N ALA A 169 6.89 1.88 -7.64
CA ALA A 169 7.08 0.67 -6.83
C ALA A 169 8.55 0.29 -6.72
N ASP A 170 9.26 0.30 -7.85
CA ASP A 170 10.67 -0.05 -7.94
C ASP A 170 11.54 0.98 -7.22
N LEU A 171 11.22 2.27 -7.33
CA LEU A 171 11.90 3.34 -6.60
C LEU A 171 11.70 3.23 -5.08
N LEU A 172 10.50 2.86 -4.61
CA LEU A 172 10.26 2.57 -3.20
C LEU A 172 11.08 1.37 -2.74
N ALA A 173 11.17 0.33 -3.57
CA ALA A 173 11.97 -0.85 -3.27
C ALA A 173 13.47 -0.54 -3.17
N ALA A 174 14.00 0.23 -4.12
CA ALA A 174 15.38 0.69 -4.10
C ALA A 174 15.68 1.57 -2.88
N ARG A 175 14.75 2.49 -2.54
CA ARG A 175 14.85 3.32 -1.34
C ARG A 175 14.94 2.48 -0.06
N ASP A 176 14.17 1.40 0.05
CA ASP A 176 14.25 0.49 1.20
C ASP A 176 15.61 -0.19 1.29
N GLN A 177 16.14 -0.70 0.18
CA GLN A 177 17.46 -1.33 0.14
C GLN A 177 18.56 -0.37 0.58
N ILE A 178 18.50 0.89 0.13
CA ILE A 178 19.44 1.94 0.56
C ILE A 178 19.34 2.21 2.06
N LYS A 179 18.12 2.25 2.62
CA LYS A 179 17.94 2.41 4.07
C LYS A 179 18.49 1.24 4.86
N GLU A 180 18.30 0.00 4.38
CA GLU A 180 18.84 -1.21 5.02
C GLU A 180 20.38 -1.21 4.99
N SER A 181 21.00 -0.90 3.85
CA SER A 181 22.46 -0.85 3.73
C SER A 181 23.09 0.29 4.54
N SER A 182 22.41 1.44 4.63
CA SER A 182 22.83 2.56 5.46
C SER A 182 22.80 2.24 6.96
N LYS A 183 21.84 1.41 7.41
CA LYS A 183 21.80 0.93 8.80
C LYS A 183 22.91 -0.08 9.08
N ALA A 184 23.17 -0.99 8.15
CA ALA A 184 24.24 -1.99 8.29
C ALA A 184 25.65 -1.37 8.35
N SER A 185 25.84 -0.20 7.74
CA SER A 185 27.13 0.53 7.73
C SER A 185 27.31 1.51 8.90
N ASN A 186 26.29 1.76 9.72
CA ASN A 186 26.35 2.67 10.87
C ASN A 186 25.74 2.02 12.14
N PRO A 187 26.44 1.07 12.79
CA PRO A 187 25.89 0.28 13.91
C PRO A 187 25.77 1.05 15.25
N THR A 188 26.11 2.33 15.33
CA THR A 188 26.24 3.09 16.60
C THR A 188 25.16 4.15 16.86
N LYS A 189 23.93 3.97 16.36
CA LYS A 189 22.77 4.80 16.76
C LYS A 189 21.52 3.95 16.97
N ASP A 190 21.54 3.13 18.02
CA ASP A 190 20.36 2.74 18.78
C ASP A 190 20.55 3.21 20.24
#